data_AF-A0A920M1L9-F1
#
_entry.id   AF-A0A920M1L9-F1
#
_cell.length_a   1.000
_cell.length_b   1.000
_cell.length_c   1.000
_cell.angle_alpha   90.00
_cell.angle_beta   90.00
_cell.angle_gamma   90.00
#
_symmetry.space_group_name_H-M   'P 1'
#
loop_
_entity.id
_entity.type
_entity.pdbx_description
1 polymer ?
#
loop_
_entity_poly.entity_id
_entity_poly.type
_entity_poly.pdbx_seq_one_letter_code
_entity_poly.pdbx_strand_id
1 'polypeptide(L)'
;MSNPSNATLGSDDAHTYTITDNDDAPTIDFNTTTSSGAESVSSAALTVDLSAASSQNVTVNYAVTGTATGSGTDYTLANGTLTISAGATSGTITIAGIIDDSLDEPDETVIVTLSKS
;
A
#
# COMPACT_ATOMS: atom_id res chain seq x y z
N MET A 1 34.07 -34.64 -5.60
CA MET A 1 34.13 -34.69 -4.13
C MET A 1 35.19 -35.71 -3.75
N SER A 2 36.25 -35.32 -3.03
CA SER A 2 37.31 -36.23 -2.58
C SER A 2 37.08 -36.61 -1.11
N ASN A 3 37.32 -37.88 -0.77
CA ASN A 3 37.30 -38.36 0.60
C ASN A 3 38.40 -37.67 1.44
N PRO A 4 38.22 -37.54 2.76
CA PRO A 4 39.27 -37.04 3.65
C PRO A 4 40.51 -37.94 3.61
N SER A 5 41.70 -37.34 3.75
CA SER A 5 42.96 -38.09 3.83
C SER A 5 43.10 -38.72 5.22
N ASN A 6 43.46 -40.01 5.28
CA ASN A 6 43.68 -40.77 6.51
C ASN A 6 42.48 -40.81 7.49
N ALA A 7 41.25 -40.60 6.99
CA ALA A 7 40.02 -40.69 7.77
C ALA A 7 38.86 -41.17 6.89
N THR A 8 37.74 -41.54 7.53
CA THR A 8 36.45 -41.77 6.88
C THR A 8 35.50 -40.65 7.31
N LEU A 9 34.65 -40.15 6.39
CA LEU A 9 33.57 -39.26 6.78
C LEU A 9 32.65 -39.98 7.78
N GLY A 10 32.21 -39.25 8.80
CA GLY A 10 31.14 -39.69 9.69
C GLY A 10 29.77 -39.48 9.04
N SER A 11 28.70 -39.85 9.75
CA SER A 11 27.33 -39.64 9.27
C SER A 11 26.90 -38.17 9.29
N ASP A 12 27.56 -37.33 10.09
CA ASP A 12 27.30 -35.90 10.22
C ASP A 12 28.29 -35.10 9.35
N ASP A 13 28.27 -35.33 8.03
CA ASP A 13 29.19 -34.69 7.08
C ASP A 13 28.66 -33.34 6.53
N ALA A 14 27.45 -32.95 6.92
CA ALA A 14 26.84 -31.67 6.62
C ALA A 14 26.58 -30.87 7.91
N HIS A 15 26.95 -29.58 7.89
CA HIS A 15 26.62 -28.62 8.93
C HIS A 15 25.73 -27.51 8.35
N THR A 16 24.59 -27.26 8.99
CA THR A 16 23.69 -26.15 8.63
C THR A 16 23.80 -25.05 9.68
N TYR A 17 24.16 -23.86 9.23
CA TYR A 17 24.10 -22.63 10.02
C TYR A 17 22.96 -21.76 9.50
N THR A 18 22.09 -21.29 10.39
CA THR A 18 20.95 -20.42 10.03
C THR A 18 21.26 -18.98 10.43
N ILE A 19 21.12 -18.06 9.48
CA ILE A 19 21.11 -16.62 9.74
C ILE A 19 19.63 -16.18 9.79
N THR A 20 19.24 -15.53 10.88
CA THR A 20 17.89 -14.98 11.04
C THR A 20 17.85 -13.55 10.52
N ASP A 21 16.80 -13.22 9.76
CA ASP A 21 16.49 -11.84 9.38
C ASP A 21 16.10 -11.02 10.62
N ASN A 22 16.58 -9.79 10.70
CA ASN A 22 16.33 -8.85 11.80
C ASN A 22 15.89 -7.46 11.31
N ASP A 23 15.50 -7.35 10.03
CA ASP A 23 14.94 -6.12 9.47
C ASP A 23 13.42 -6.05 9.78
N ASP A 24 12.97 -4.94 10.36
CA ASP A 24 11.55 -4.69 10.60
C ASP A 24 10.82 -4.40 9.28
N ALA A 25 9.58 -4.90 9.16
CA ALA A 25 8.72 -4.53 8.03
C ALA A 25 8.45 -3.02 8.01
N PRO A 26 8.40 -2.38 6.83
CA PRO A 26 8.14 -0.94 6.76
C PRO A 26 6.73 -0.60 7.27
N THR A 27 6.59 0.58 7.87
CA THR A 27 5.27 1.14 8.20
C THR A 27 4.62 1.73 6.96
N ILE A 28 3.29 1.79 6.94
CA ILE A 28 2.51 2.34 5.83
C ILE A 28 1.51 3.40 6.34
N ASP A 29 1.48 4.56 5.71
CA ASP A 29 0.65 5.70 6.08
C ASP A 29 0.36 6.63 4.88
N PHE A 30 -0.63 7.51 5.02
CA PHE A 30 -0.85 8.56 4.02
C PHE A 30 0.19 9.66 4.17
N ASN A 31 0.65 10.23 3.05
CA ASN A 31 1.60 11.34 3.06
C ASN A 31 1.03 12.62 3.70
N THR A 32 -0.30 12.75 3.69
CA THR A 32 -1.08 13.88 4.21
C THR A 32 -2.38 13.37 4.80
N THR A 33 -2.85 14.00 5.88
CA THR A 33 -4.08 13.58 6.57
C THR A 33 -5.36 14.16 5.96
N THR A 34 -5.24 15.26 5.21
CA THR A 34 -6.35 15.99 4.61
C THR A 34 -5.89 16.74 3.36
N SER A 35 -6.75 16.84 2.37
CA SER A 35 -6.61 17.68 1.19
C SER A 35 -7.99 18.18 0.74
N SER A 36 -8.03 19.17 -0.15
CA SER A 36 -9.27 19.72 -0.70
C SER A 36 -9.05 20.16 -2.14
N GLY A 37 -10.11 20.17 -2.93
CA GLY A 37 -10.11 20.63 -4.32
C GLY A 37 -11.51 21.02 -4.76
N ALA A 38 -11.61 21.79 -5.84
CA ALA A 38 -12.89 22.10 -6.47
C ALA A 38 -13.41 20.88 -7.26
N GLU A 39 -14.72 20.73 -7.37
CA GLU A 39 -15.37 19.70 -8.20
C GLU A 39 -14.98 19.77 -9.69
N SER A 40 -14.48 20.93 -10.16
CA SER A 40 -13.98 21.12 -11.53
C SER A 40 -12.72 20.30 -11.87
N VAL A 41 -12.11 19.60 -10.91
CA VAL A 41 -11.02 18.67 -11.17
C VAL A 41 -11.57 17.28 -11.48
N SER A 42 -11.01 16.57 -12.45
CA SER A 42 -11.50 15.22 -12.80
C SER A 42 -11.10 14.13 -11.81
N SER A 43 -10.10 14.40 -10.95
CA SER A 43 -9.58 13.44 -9.99
C SER A 43 -8.71 14.08 -8.90
N ALA A 44 -8.56 13.34 -7.79
CA ALA A 44 -7.63 13.64 -6.71
C ALA A 44 -6.77 12.40 -6.38
N ALA A 45 -5.49 12.60 -6.12
CA ALA A 45 -4.55 11.55 -5.76
C ALA A 45 -4.31 11.54 -4.23
N LEU A 46 -4.43 10.38 -3.62
CA LEU A 46 -4.05 10.13 -2.23
C LEU A 46 -2.77 9.29 -2.23
N THR A 47 -1.65 9.91 -1.87
CA THR A 47 -0.35 9.23 -1.81
C THR A 47 -0.21 8.48 -0.50
N VAL A 48 0.20 7.22 -0.59
CA VAL A 48 0.47 6.34 0.54
C VAL A 48 1.95 6.00 0.51
N ASP A 49 2.66 6.22 1.61
CA ASP A 49 4.10 6.05 1.74
C ASP A 49 4.45 4.82 2.57
N LEU A 50 5.64 4.27 2.31
CA LEU A 50 6.33 3.31 3.15
C LEU A 50 7.51 3.98 3.83
N SER A 51 7.76 3.65 5.10
CA SER A 51 8.94 4.17 5.83
C SER A 51 10.28 3.73 5.23
N ALA A 52 10.28 2.63 4.48
CA ALA A 52 11.42 2.10 3.74
C ALA A 52 10.95 1.23 2.58
N ALA A 53 11.81 1.04 1.57
CA ALA A 53 11.51 0.12 0.48
C ALA A 53 11.50 -1.33 0.98
N SER A 54 10.47 -2.09 0.60
CA SER A 54 10.38 -3.53 0.85
C SER A 54 10.99 -4.31 -0.32
N SER A 55 11.62 -5.45 -0.05
CA SER A 55 12.02 -6.41 -1.09
C SER A 55 10.85 -7.21 -1.67
N GLN A 56 9.66 -7.05 -1.10
CA GLN A 56 8.42 -7.73 -1.49
C GLN A 56 7.32 -6.70 -1.80
N ASN A 57 6.29 -7.13 -2.53
CA ASN A 57 5.10 -6.30 -2.70
C ASN A 57 4.42 -6.08 -1.35
N VAL A 58 4.09 -4.82 -1.05
CA VAL A 58 3.30 -4.46 0.13
C VAL A 58 1.87 -4.20 -0.30
N THR A 59 0.91 -4.84 0.36
CA THR A 59 -0.52 -4.64 0.11
C THR A 59 -1.23 -4.09 1.34
N VAL A 60 -2.17 -3.19 1.13
CA VAL A 60 -3.02 -2.63 2.18
C VAL A 60 -4.44 -2.50 1.68
N ASN A 61 -5.40 -2.97 2.48
CA ASN A 61 -6.81 -2.76 2.21
C ASN A 61 -7.21 -1.34 2.58
N TYR A 62 -8.21 -0.80 1.89
CA TYR A 62 -8.80 0.48 2.25
C TYR A 62 -10.31 0.46 2.06
N ALA A 63 -11.00 1.22 2.92
CA ALA A 63 -12.42 1.46 2.85
C ALA A 63 -12.71 2.95 2.60
N VAL A 64 -13.78 3.22 1.85
CA VAL A 64 -14.24 4.55 1.46
C VAL A 64 -15.55 4.85 2.18
N THR A 65 -15.59 5.99 2.84
CA THR A 65 -16.73 6.54 3.56
C THR A 65 -16.77 8.06 3.34
N GLY A 66 -17.60 8.80 4.06
CA GLY A 66 -17.70 10.25 3.95
C GLY A 66 -19.14 10.70 3.74
N THR A 67 -19.30 11.94 3.31
CA THR A 67 -20.63 12.52 3.00
C THR A 67 -20.93 12.52 1.51
N ALA A 68 -19.89 12.61 0.66
CA ALA A 68 -20.05 12.53 -0.79
C ALA A 68 -20.46 11.12 -1.22
N THR A 69 -21.32 11.04 -2.23
CA THR A 69 -21.87 9.83 -2.82
C THR A 69 -20.95 9.30 -3.93
N GLY A 70 -20.42 8.09 -3.72
CA GLY A 70 -19.60 7.40 -4.70
C GLY A 70 -20.40 6.83 -5.90
N SER A 71 -19.80 5.89 -6.62
CA SER A 71 -20.44 5.20 -7.76
C SER A 71 -20.88 6.12 -8.91
N GLY A 72 -20.21 7.27 -9.06
CA GLY A 72 -20.43 8.21 -10.15
C GLY A 72 -21.56 9.20 -9.93
N THR A 73 -21.99 9.41 -8.67
CA THR A 73 -22.81 10.58 -8.30
C THR A 73 -21.91 11.80 -8.12
N ASP A 74 -20.99 11.76 -7.14
CA ASP A 74 -20.03 12.85 -6.90
C ASP A 74 -18.61 12.43 -7.28
N TYR A 75 -18.29 11.13 -7.12
CA TYR A 75 -17.01 10.56 -7.53
C TYR A 75 -17.08 9.05 -7.82
N THR A 76 -16.01 8.53 -8.41
CA THR A 76 -15.76 7.09 -8.63
C THR A 76 -14.55 6.62 -7.83
N LEU A 77 -14.80 5.99 -6.69
CA LEU A 77 -13.82 5.20 -5.95
C LEU A 77 -14.59 4.20 -5.07
N ALA A 78 -14.17 2.93 -5.09
CA ALA A 78 -14.72 1.88 -4.24
C ALA A 78 -13.65 1.37 -3.26
N ASN A 79 -14.10 0.65 -2.22
CA ASN A 79 -13.21 -0.12 -1.35
C ASN A 79 -12.29 -1.02 -2.18
N GLY A 80 -11.05 -1.20 -1.73
CA GLY A 80 -10.09 -1.95 -2.52
C GLY A 80 -8.80 -2.27 -1.77
N THR A 81 -7.80 -2.64 -2.55
CA THR A 81 -6.45 -2.95 -2.07
C THR A 81 -5.45 -2.15 -2.88
N LEU A 82 -4.62 -1.35 -2.20
CA LEU A 82 -3.45 -0.75 -2.81
C LEU A 82 -2.30 -1.76 -2.78
N THR A 83 -1.55 -1.86 -3.88
CA THR A 83 -0.29 -2.61 -3.94
C THR A 83 0.85 -1.65 -4.24
N ILE A 84 1.86 -1.64 -3.37
CA ILE A 84 3.15 -0.97 -3.58
C ILE A 84 4.14 -2.06 -4.00
N SER A 85 4.67 -1.94 -5.22
CA SER A 85 5.60 -2.93 -5.77
C SER A 85 6.89 -3.01 -4.97
N ALA A 86 7.51 -4.18 -4.93
CA ALA A 86 8.84 -4.36 -4.35
C ALA A 86 9.84 -3.30 -4.86
N GLY A 87 10.61 -2.72 -3.95
CA GLY A 87 11.57 -1.65 -4.22
C GLY A 87 10.99 -0.24 -4.27
N ALA A 88 9.66 -0.09 -4.36
CA ALA A 88 9.01 1.22 -4.29
C ALA A 88 8.77 1.64 -2.82
N THR A 89 8.68 2.94 -2.60
CA THR A 89 8.41 3.56 -1.29
C THR A 89 7.05 4.25 -1.23
N SER A 90 6.27 4.24 -2.31
CA SER A 90 4.98 4.92 -2.36
C SER A 90 4.02 4.25 -3.35
N GLY A 91 2.72 4.36 -3.08
CA GLY A 91 1.63 4.05 -3.98
C GLY A 91 0.60 5.17 -4.03
N THR A 92 -0.42 5.02 -4.86
CA THR A 92 -1.47 6.04 -5.01
C THR A 92 -2.85 5.40 -5.08
N ILE A 93 -3.76 5.91 -4.26
CA ILE A 93 -5.21 5.67 -4.38
C ILE A 93 -5.79 6.89 -5.08
N THR A 94 -6.51 6.69 -6.18
CA THR A 94 -7.07 7.79 -6.98
C THR A 94 -8.57 7.88 -6.75
N ILE A 95 -9.03 9.02 -6.24
CA ILE A 95 -10.44 9.41 -6.33
C ILE A 95 -10.65 9.89 -7.75
N ALA A 96 -11.26 9.06 -8.60
CA ALA A 96 -11.45 9.35 -10.01
C ALA A 96 -12.88 9.83 -10.28
N GLY A 97 -13.11 10.45 -11.44
CA GLY A 97 -14.46 10.78 -11.89
C GLY A 97 -15.19 11.69 -10.91
N ILE A 98 -14.48 12.68 -10.34
CA ILE A 98 -15.10 13.78 -9.61
C ILE A 98 -15.95 14.56 -10.62
N ILE A 99 -17.22 14.78 -10.26
CA ILE A 99 -18.23 15.36 -11.14
C ILE A 99 -18.42 16.82 -10.78
N ASP A 100 -18.22 17.69 -11.77
CA ASP A 100 -18.56 19.12 -11.72
C ASP A 100 -19.98 19.26 -12.23
N ASP A 101 -20.93 19.51 -11.33
CA ASP A 101 -22.33 19.70 -11.70
C ASP A 101 -22.87 21.11 -11.41
N SER A 102 -24.19 21.30 -11.45
CA SER A 102 -24.81 22.63 -11.35
C SER A 102 -25.66 22.81 -10.10
N LEU A 103 -25.71 21.80 -9.24
CA LEU A 103 -26.40 21.84 -7.97
C LEU A 103 -25.57 22.64 -6.97
N ASP A 104 -26.26 23.47 -6.18
CA ASP A 104 -25.63 24.17 -5.05
C ASP A 104 -25.73 23.26 -3.84
N GLU A 105 -24.62 22.64 -3.48
CA GLU A 105 -24.49 21.66 -2.40
C GLU A 105 -23.53 22.17 -1.31
N PRO A 106 -23.70 21.73 -0.05
CA PRO A 106 -22.70 22.01 0.99
C PRO A 106 -21.39 21.27 0.70
N ASP A 107 -20.29 21.71 1.32
CA ASP A 107 -19.00 21.00 1.25
C ASP A 107 -19.15 19.53 1.68
N GLU A 108 -18.68 18.62 0.83
CA GLU A 108 -18.72 17.19 1.07
C GLU A 108 -17.33 16.56 1.25
N THR A 109 -17.30 15.33 1.74
CA THR A 109 -16.06 14.63 2.09
C THR A 109 -16.00 13.22 1.51
N VAL A 110 -14.80 12.83 1.08
CA VAL A 110 -14.41 11.44 0.82
C VAL A 110 -13.36 11.05 1.85
N ILE A 111 -13.67 10.06 2.69
CA ILE A 111 -12.81 9.58 3.77
C ILE A 111 -12.30 8.19 3.41
N VAL A 112 -10.98 8.06 3.23
CA VAL A 112 -10.31 6.79 2.95
C VAL A 112 -9.57 6.32 4.20
N THR A 113 -9.86 5.11 4.66
CA THR A 113 -9.22 4.50 5.84
C THR A 113 -8.45 3.25 5.43
N LEU A 114 -7.15 3.21 5.72
CA LEU A 114 -6.32 2.02 5.55
C LEU A 114 -6.63 1.00 6.65
N SER A 115 -6.68 -0.28 6.30
CA SER A 115 -6.87 -1.38 7.23
C SER A 115 -5.92 -2.53 6.93
N LYS A 116 -5.67 -3.36 7.95
CA LYS A 116 -4.87 -4.57 7.77
C LYS A 116 -5.55 -5.50 6.78
N SER A 117 -4.71 -6.09 5.92
CA SER A 117 -5.06 -7.15 5.00
C SER A 117 -5.46 -8.44 5.71
#